data_AF-A0AA43DD07-F1
#
_entry.id   AF-A0AA43DD07-F1
#
_cell.length_a   1.000
_cell.length_b   1.000
_cell.length_c   1.000
_cell.angle_alpha   90.00
_cell.angle_beta   90.00
_cell.angle_gamma   90.00
#
_symmetry.space_group_name_H-M   'P 1'
#
loop_
_entity.id
_entity.type
_entity.pdbx_description
1 polymer ?
#
loop_
_entity_poly.entity_id
_entity_poly.type
_entity_poly.pdbx_seq_one_letter_code
_entity_poly.pdbx_strand_id
1 'polypeptide(L)'
;MSVPSHPSHPRTAVLAQLGCSCLALGISVFGLARFDLPITKYVRSVTIHLPWDQLVIPWMAFTSDLGDWVGQGWRLAFVSLFLLAIAWAVEKPSIKSAAIQTLVAHGIAALLANVLKHLIGRPRPKFVHSGDWQMSFSLVSGLDSFPSGHSTASFAIATVLAKRFPLLSPLCLGIALFVGISRVLRGSHFPTDVMGGAIIGILSGFVAAAPFQQWRTSLREGFHYAAIAASSVLGVLWTLSCRMEDGMAGLAFMAVGVISVAGGLWCRRDYWLRSMWSDHNSWQSTASILLMAFGVAAMTTSPLVVASVGCVCAATWFRSLTRAHKPDEQATRWLLLQEGAIIMSLCLALSMLVGLRQTLPFQ
;
A
#
# COMPACT_ATOMS: atom_id res chain seq x y z
N MET A 1 44.66 -10.30 18.07
CA MET A 1 43.72 -10.53 16.95
C MET A 1 42.51 -9.63 17.15
N SER A 2 42.46 -8.51 16.43
CA SER A 2 41.34 -7.58 16.46
C SER A 2 40.18 -8.13 15.66
N VAL A 3 39.02 -8.30 16.30
CA VAL A 3 37.75 -8.61 15.66
C VAL A 3 37.45 -7.52 14.61
N PRO A 4 37.24 -7.84 13.32
CA PRO A 4 36.86 -6.83 12.36
C PRO A 4 35.43 -6.37 12.68
N SER A 5 35.30 -5.07 12.94
CA SER A 5 34.03 -4.38 13.14
C SER A 5 33.12 -4.59 11.93
N HIS A 6 31.90 -5.06 12.17
CA HIS A 6 30.86 -5.11 11.15
C HIS A 6 30.69 -3.74 10.47
N PRO A 7 30.61 -3.66 9.13
CA PRO A 7 30.29 -2.41 8.46
C PRO A 7 28.86 -2.04 8.85
N SER A 8 28.72 -0.96 9.61
CA SER A 8 27.45 -0.33 9.89
C SER A 8 26.74 -0.05 8.57
N HIS A 9 25.51 -0.56 8.38
CA HIS A 9 24.62 -0.03 7.34
C HIS A 9 24.71 1.50 7.38
N PRO A 10 24.87 2.22 6.24
CA PRO A 10 24.93 3.66 6.28
C PRO A 10 23.62 4.15 6.90
N ARG A 11 23.68 4.62 8.15
CA ARG A 11 22.50 5.02 8.95
C ARG A 11 21.65 6.02 8.17
N THR A 12 22.31 6.82 7.33
CA THR A 12 21.73 7.75 6.37
C THR A 12 20.79 7.07 5.36
N ALA A 13 21.19 5.97 4.73
CA ALA A 13 20.34 5.26 3.77
C ALA A 13 19.12 4.61 4.44
N VAL A 14 19.27 4.12 5.68
CA VAL A 14 18.16 3.57 6.47
C VAL A 14 17.14 4.66 6.80
N LEU A 15 17.61 5.83 7.24
CA LEU A 15 16.76 6.97 7.55
C LEU A 15 16.10 7.54 6.28
N ALA A 16 16.84 7.61 5.17
CA ALA A 16 16.32 8.06 3.89
C ALA A 16 15.23 7.12 3.34
N GLN A 17 15.45 5.80 3.40
CA GLN A 17 14.42 4.80 3.03
C GLN A 17 13.13 5.04 3.83
N LEU A 18 13.25 5.16 5.16
CA LEU A 18 12.10 5.37 6.04
C LEU A 18 11.42 6.71 5.74
N GLY A 19 12.19 7.79 5.63
CA GLY A 19 11.69 9.14 5.32
C GLY A 19 10.93 9.18 4.00
N CYS A 20 11.49 8.62 2.93
CA CYS A 20 10.82 8.54 1.62
C CYS A 20 9.56 7.66 1.67
N SER A 21 9.56 6.56 2.44
CA SER A 21 8.37 5.71 2.61
C SER A 21 7.26 6.44 3.37
N CYS A 22 7.59 7.14 4.44
CA CYS A 22 6.64 7.95 5.21
C CYS A 22 6.09 9.12 4.38
N LEU A 23 6.94 9.78 3.60
CA LEU A 23 6.53 10.88 2.72
C LEU A 23 5.59 10.37 1.62
N ALA A 24 5.91 9.24 0.98
CA ALA A 24 5.02 8.59 0.02
C ALA A 24 3.65 8.28 0.63
N LEU A 25 3.62 7.69 1.83
CA LEU A 25 2.38 7.42 2.56
C LEU A 25 1.57 8.69 2.83
N GLY A 26 2.22 9.74 3.32
CA GLY A 26 1.57 11.03 3.59
C GLY A 26 0.94 11.63 2.33
N ILE A 27 1.69 11.66 1.23
CA ILE A 27 1.19 12.15 -0.07
C ILE A 27 0.05 11.26 -0.58
N SER A 28 0.18 9.94 -0.46
CA SER A 28 -0.85 8.99 -0.90
C SER A 28 -2.15 9.13 -0.13
N VAL A 29 -2.08 9.25 1.21
CA VAL A 29 -3.26 9.47 2.06
C VAL A 29 -3.89 10.84 1.78
N PHE A 30 -3.07 11.89 1.63
CA PHE A 30 -3.55 13.22 1.29
C PHE A 30 -4.24 13.26 -0.09
N GLY A 31 -3.63 12.64 -1.10
CA GLY A 31 -4.23 12.52 -2.43
C GLY A 31 -5.53 11.72 -2.40
N LEU A 32 -5.57 10.64 -1.62
CA LEU A 32 -6.75 9.79 -1.49
C LEU A 32 -7.91 10.50 -0.78
N ALA A 33 -7.62 11.42 0.16
CA ALA A 33 -8.64 12.20 0.86
C ALA A 33 -9.52 13.03 -0.08
N ARG A 34 -9.01 13.40 -1.26
CA ARG A 34 -9.79 14.10 -2.30
C ARG A 34 -10.94 13.25 -2.86
N PHE A 35 -10.82 11.93 -2.78
CA PHE A 35 -11.85 11.00 -3.25
C PHE A 35 -12.87 10.64 -2.17
N ASP A 36 -12.63 10.99 -0.91
CA ASP A 36 -13.51 10.62 0.21
C ASP A 36 -14.95 11.11 0.02
N LEU A 37 -15.13 12.41 -0.25
CA LEU A 37 -16.46 13.00 -0.45
C LEU A 37 -17.10 12.62 -1.80
N PRO A 38 -16.40 12.70 -2.96
CA PRO A 38 -16.97 12.29 -4.24
C PRO A 38 -17.48 10.84 -4.24
N ILE A 39 -16.67 9.90 -3.73
CA ILE A 39 -17.08 8.49 -3.66
C ILE A 39 -18.25 8.31 -2.69
N THR A 40 -18.24 8.99 -1.54
CA THR A 40 -19.36 8.96 -0.59
C THR A 40 -20.66 9.45 -1.24
N LYS A 41 -20.62 10.57 -1.98
CA LYS A 41 -21.78 11.10 -2.68
C LYS A 41 -22.32 10.11 -3.72
N TYR A 42 -21.43 9.50 -4.50
CA TYR A 42 -21.81 8.47 -5.48
C TYR A 42 -22.47 7.26 -4.80
N VAL A 43 -21.84 6.69 -3.77
CA VAL A 43 -22.39 5.55 -3.02
C VAL A 43 -23.76 5.89 -2.45
N ARG A 44 -23.96 7.09 -1.89
CA ARG A 44 -25.26 7.53 -1.38
C ARG A 44 -26.31 7.70 -2.49
N SER A 45 -25.94 8.16 -3.68
CA SER A 45 -26.88 8.27 -4.80
C SER A 45 -27.42 6.92 -5.29
N VAL A 46 -26.71 5.82 -5.01
CA VAL A 46 -27.11 4.45 -5.36
C VAL A 46 -27.54 3.61 -4.14
N THR A 47 -27.72 4.27 -2.98
CA THR A 47 -28.22 3.65 -1.74
C THR A 47 -29.66 4.10 -1.50
N ILE A 48 -30.56 3.16 -1.29
CA ILE A 48 -31.91 3.46 -0.80
C ILE A 48 -31.87 3.47 0.72
N HIS A 49 -32.25 4.61 1.31
CA HIS A 49 -32.41 4.78 2.75
C HIS A 49 -33.79 4.28 3.19
N LEU A 50 -33.94 2.96 3.29
CA LEU A 50 -35.02 2.29 4.03
C LEU A 50 -34.54 2.07 5.48
N PRO A 51 -35.32 1.49 6.42
CA PRO A 51 -34.84 1.19 7.79
C PRO A 51 -33.49 0.45 7.87
N TRP A 52 -33.03 -0.13 6.76
CA TRP A 52 -31.68 -0.62 6.53
C TRP A 52 -31.12 0.03 5.25
N ASP A 53 -29.89 0.55 5.30
CA ASP A 53 -29.20 1.05 4.11
C ASP A 53 -28.97 -0.12 3.13
N GLN A 54 -29.65 -0.10 1.98
CA GLN A 54 -29.50 -1.11 0.93
C GLN A 54 -29.04 -0.48 -0.37
N LEU A 55 -27.99 -1.07 -0.95
CA LEU A 55 -27.51 -0.69 -2.27
C LEU A 55 -28.47 -1.21 -3.34
N VAL A 56 -28.90 -0.33 -4.25
CA VAL A 56 -29.83 -0.69 -5.34
C VAL A 56 -29.17 -1.61 -6.36
N ILE A 57 -27.85 -1.46 -6.53
CA ILE A 57 -27.07 -2.17 -7.53
C ILE A 57 -26.69 -3.57 -7.00
N PRO A 58 -27.20 -4.68 -7.57
CA PRO A 58 -27.08 -6.01 -6.97
C PRO A 58 -25.63 -6.48 -6.74
N TRP A 59 -24.73 -6.22 -7.68
CA TRP A 59 -23.32 -6.60 -7.51
C TRP A 59 -22.63 -5.78 -6.41
N MET A 60 -23.01 -4.51 -6.22
CA MET A 60 -22.48 -3.69 -5.13
C MET A 60 -23.00 -4.16 -3.77
N ALA A 61 -24.29 -4.54 -3.69
CA ALA A 61 -24.87 -5.14 -2.49
C ALA A 61 -24.16 -6.46 -2.14
N PHE A 62 -24.04 -7.38 -3.10
CA PHE A 62 -23.34 -8.66 -2.89
C PHE A 62 -21.89 -8.47 -2.42
N THR A 63 -21.13 -7.59 -3.07
CA THR A 63 -19.73 -7.35 -2.71
C THR A 63 -19.59 -6.69 -1.33
N SER A 64 -20.48 -5.74 -1.01
CA SER A 64 -20.59 -5.10 0.31
C SER A 64 -20.88 -6.13 1.41
N ASP A 65 -21.86 -7.00 1.19
CA ASP A 65 -22.32 -7.98 2.18
C ASP A 65 -21.33 -9.11 2.38
N LEU A 66 -20.77 -9.64 1.29
CA LEU A 66 -19.74 -10.67 1.38
C LEU A 66 -18.47 -10.13 2.05
N GLY A 67 -18.04 -8.92 1.70
CA GLY A 67 -16.85 -8.34 2.32
C GLY A 67 -17.04 -7.97 3.79
N ASP A 68 -18.24 -7.56 4.20
CA ASP A 68 -18.61 -7.46 5.62
C ASP A 68 -18.54 -8.82 6.30
N TRP A 69 -19.16 -9.81 5.67
CA TRP A 69 -19.23 -11.15 6.20
C TRP A 69 -17.82 -11.73 6.41
N VAL A 70 -16.90 -11.56 5.46
CA VAL A 70 -15.53 -12.06 5.56
C VAL A 70 -14.71 -11.24 6.57
N GLY A 71 -14.86 -9.91 6.59
CA GLY A 71 -13.98 -9.03 7.36
C GLY A 71 -14.33 -8.85 8.84
N GLN A 72 -15.40 -9.49 9.33
CA GLN A 72 -15.80 -9.41 10.75
C GLN A 72 -14.68 -9.91 11.67
N GLY A 73 -14.31 -9.08 12.66
CA GLY A 73 -13.16 -9.35 13.54
C GLY A 73 -13.20 -10.71 14.23
N TRP A 74 -14.36 -11.11 14.75
CA TRP A 74 -14.52 -12.41 15.41
C TRP A 74 -14.39 -13.60 14.44
N ARG A 75 -14.77 -13.45 13.17
CA ARG A 75 -14.60 -14.49 12.15
C ARG A 75 -13.16 -14.62 11.72
N LEU A 76 -12.48 -13.49 11.56
CA LEU A 76 -11.03 -13.48 11.31
C LEU A 76 -10.26 -14.11 12.49
N ALA A 77 -10.67 -13.84 13.73
CA ALA A 77 -10.13 -14.53 14.91
C ALA A 77 -10.42 -16.03 14.88
N PHE A 78 -11.65 -16.44 14.52
CA PHE A 78 -12.00 -17.85 14.34
C PHE A 78 -11.15 -18.52 13.26
N VAL A 79 -10.90 -17.86 12.12
CA VAL A 79 -9.99 -18.37 11.08
C VAL A 79 -8.58 -18.56 11.64
N SER A 80 -8.04 -17.59 12.39
CA SER A 80 -6.73 -17.75 13.04
C SER A 80 -6.69 -18.91 14.03
N LEU A 81 -7.75 -19.11 14.82
CA LEU A 81 -7.85 -20.23 15.77
C LEU A 81 -8.01 -21.58 15.05
N PHE A 82 -8.77 -21.61 13.96
CA PHE A 82 -8.94 -22.80 13.13
C PHE A 82 -7.63 -23.20 12.44
N LEU A 83 -6.90 -22.21 11.89
CA LEU A 83 -5.55 -22.42 11.37
C LEU A 83 -4.61 -22.96 12.45
N LEU A 84 -4.72 -22.48 13.68
CA LEU A 84 -3.92 -22.98 14.81
C LEU A 84 -4.28 -24.44 15.15
N ALA A 85 -5.56 -24.79 15.16
CA ALA A 85 -6.02 -26.17 15.39
C ALA A 85 -5.50 -27.14 14.31
N ILE A 86 -5.61 -26.76 13.04
CA ILE A 86 -5.03 -27.53 11.92
C ILE A 86 -3.51 -27.64 12.06
N ALA A 87 -2.84 -26.53 12.39
CA ALA A 87 -1.39 -26.53 12.58
C ALA A 87 -0.96 -27.48 13.70
N TRP A 88 -1.79 -27.61 14.74
CA TRP A 88 -1.58 -28.54 15.84
C TRP A 88 -1.71 -30.00 15.36
N ALA A 89 -2.75 -30.30 14.59
CA ALA A 89 -2.99 -31.63 14.01
C ALA A 89 -1.95 -32.06 12.96
N VAL A 90 -1.44 -31.13 12.15
CA VAL A 90 -0.47 -31.42 11.07
C VAL A 90 0.98 -31.50 11.59
N GLU A 91 1.21 -31.14 12.86
CA GLU A 91 2.52 -31.15 13.55
C GLU A 91 3.66 -30.34 12.88
N LYS A 92 3.40 -29.61 11.79
CA LYS A 92 4.42 -28.81 11.10
C LYS A 92 4.75 -27.50 11.85
N PRO A 93 6.00 -27.29 12.31
CA PRO A 93 6.37 -26.10 13.08
C PRO A 93 6.17 -24.76 12.34
N SER A 94 6.35 -24.76 11.01
CA SER A 94 6.17 -23.58 10.17
C SER A 94 4.72 -23.08 10.15
N ILE A 95 3.75 -24.00 10.09
CA ILE A 95 2.31 -23.68 10.10
C ILE A 95 1.89 -23.22 11.50
N LYS A 96 2.40 -23.86 12.56
CA LYS A 96 2.15 -23.45 13.95
C LYS A 96 2.62 -22.01 14.21
N SER A 97 3.84 -21.69 13.76
CA SER A 97 4.38 -20.34 13.87
C SER A 97 3.54 -19.32 13.09
N ALA A 98 3.14 -19.64 11.85
CA ALA A 98 2.28 -18.75 11.06
C ALA A 98 0.94 -18.49 11.74
N ALA A 99 0.28 -19.52 12.28
CA ALA A 99 -1.00 -19.39 12.96
C ALA A 99 -0.90 -18.47 14.20
N ILE A 100 0.09 -18.70 15.07
CA ILE A 100 0.33 -17.83 16.25
C ILE A 100 0.59 -16.38 15.80
N GLN A 101 1.41 -16.18 14.78
CA GLN A 101 1.71 -14.84 14.28
C GLN A 101 0.49 -14.14 13.68
N THR A 102 -0.43 -14.85 13.02
CA THR A 102 -1.69 -14.23 12.56
C THR A 102 -2.56 -13.78 13.72
N LEU A 103 -2.62 -14.55 14.80
CA LEU A 103 -3.38 -14.21 16.01
C LEU A 103 -2.77 -12.99 16.71
N VAL A 104 -1.43 -12.96 16.87
CA VAL A 104 -0.70 -11.81 17.43
C VAL A 104 -0.89 -10.58 16.55
N ALA A 105 -0.78 -10.71 15.23
CA ALA A 105 -1.01 -9.61 14.30
C ALA A 105 -2.43 -9.05 14.41
N HIS A 106 -3.44 -9.92 14.49
CA HIS A 106 -4.83 -9.54 14.69
C HIS A 106 -5.03 -8.80 16.02
N GLY A 107 -4.45 -9.28 17.11
CA GLY A 107 -4.52 -8.63 18.42
C GLY A 107 -3.90 -7.23 18.43
N ILE A 108 -2.69 -7.08 17.87
CA ILE A 108 -2.02 -5.77 17.73
C ILE A 108 -2.88 -4.83 16.88
N ALA A 109 -3.37 -5.32 15.74
CA ALA A 109 -4.19 -4.57 14.81
C ALA A 109 -5.51 -4.09 15.45
N ALA A 110 -6.20 -4.96 16.17
CA ALA A 110 -7.45 -4.65 16.88
C ALA A 110 -7.23 -3.61 17.99
N LEU A 111 -6.15 -3.76 18.78
CA LEU A 111 -5.80 -2.80 19.81
C LEU A 111 -5.54 -1.41 19.21
N LEU A 112 -4.67 -1.34 18.18
CA LEU A 112 -4.36 -0.07 17.52
C LEU A 112 -5.59 0.58 16.87
N ALA A 113 -6.43 -0.20 16.20
CA ALA A 113 -7.65 0.31 15.59
C ALA A 113 -8.61 0.88 16.64
N ASN A 114 -8.82 0.18 17.75
CA ASN A 114 -9.70 0.66 18.83
C ASN A 114 -9.15 1.90 19.51
N VAL A 115 -7.85 1.96 19.80
CA VAL A 115 -7.24 3.15 20.40
C VAL A 115 -7.38 4.36 19.47
N LEU A 116 -7.03 4.21 18.19
CA LEU A 116 -7.08 5.31 17.22
C LEU A 116 -8.50 5.78 16.94
N LYS A 117 -9.49 4.89 16.92
CA LYS A 117 -10.90 5.25 16.76
C LYS A 117 -11.37 6.26 17.80
N HIS A 118 -11.09 5.99 19.07
CA HIS A 118 -11.52 6.86 20.16
C HIS A 118 -10.70 8.16 20.21
N LEU A 119 -9.42 8.12 19.82
CA LEU A 119 -8.56 9.30 19.77
C LEU A 119 -8.94 10.28 18.65
N ILE A 120 -9.29 9.78 17.46
CA ILE A 120 -9.51 10.60 16.27
C ILE A 120 -10.97 11.07 16.18
N GLY A 121 -11.94 10.21 16.51
CA GLY A 121 -13.34 10.61 16.54
C GLY A 121 -13.91 11.01 15.18
N ARG A 122 -13.47 10.36 14.09
CA ARG A 122 -13.90 10.71 12.73
C ARG A 122 -15.34 10.25 12.48
N PRO A 123 -16.26 11.14 12.02
CA PRO A 123 -17.63 10.75 11.67
C PRO A 123 -17.66 9.76 10.50
N ARG A 124 -18.58 8.80 10.53
CA ARG A 124 -18.78 7.85 9.42
C ARG A 124 -19.46 8.52 8.22
N PRO A 125 -19.20 8.07 6.97
CA PRO A 125 -19.76 8.68 5.76
C PRO A 125 -21.28 8.83 5.78
N LYS A 126 -22.00 7.85 6.33
CA LYS A 126 -23.46 7.86 6.46
C LYS A 126 -24.04 8.99 7.32
N PHE A 127 -23.25 9.58 8.22
CA PHE A 127 -23.69 10.67 9.10
C PHE A 127 -23.35 12.06 8.56
N VAL A 128 -22.64 12.15 7.43
CA VAL A 128 -22.14 13.42 6.87
C VAL A 128 -23.18 13.99 5.91
N HIS A 129 -23.90 15.04 6.33
CA HIS A 129 -24.99 15.64 5.55
C HIS A 129 -24.63 16.94 4.82
N SER A 130 -23.57 17.66 5.23
CA SER A 130 -23.35 19.04 4.74
C SER A 130 -21.89 19.53 4.69
N GLY A 131 -20.88 18.66 4.82
CA GLY A 131 -19.47 19.05 4.61
C GLY A 131 -18.77 19.72 5.81
N ASP A 132 -19.51 20.18 6.82
CA ASP A 132 -18.95 20.58 8.10
C ASP A 132 -18.86 19.36 9.03
N TRP A 133 -17.64 18.89 9.26
CA TRP A 133 -17.35 17.88 10.28
C TRP A 133 -16.31 18.38 11.26
N GLN A 134 -16.52 18.08 12.53
CA GLN A 134 -15.54 18.33 13.58
C GLN A 134 -14.94 16.99 13.99
N MET A 135 -13.62 16.90 14.01
CA MET A 135 -12.92 15.77 14.62
C MET A 135 -12.69 16.11 16.09
N SER A 136 -13.21 15.27 16.98
CA SER A 136 -13.06 15.44 18.42
C SER A 136 -13.05 14.07 19.08
N PHE A 137 -12.25 13.92 20.14
CA PHE A 137 -12.27 12.72 20.97
C PHE A 137 -13.70 12.35 21.33
N SER A 138 -14.12 11.12 21.03
CA SER A 138 -15.48 10.68 21.30
C SER A 138 -15.59 9.17 21.46
N LEU A 139 -16.39 8.76 22.44
CA LEU A 139 -16.82 7.38 22.66
C LEU A 139 -18.21 7.12 22.04
N VAL A 140 -18.78 8.10 21.34
CA VAL A 140 -20.14 8.02 20.78
C VAL A 140 -20.14 7.19 19.49
N SER A 141 -21.10 6.28 19.39
CA SER A 141 -21.37 5.50 18.16
C SER A 141 -21.56 6.43 16.96
N GLY A 142 -20.74 6.26 15.92
CA GLY A 142 -20.80 7.04 14.68
C GLY A 142 -19.64 8.01 14.46
N LEU A 143 -18.80 8.24 15.48
CA LEU A 143 -17.53 8.98 15.40
C LEU A 143 -16.31 8.04 15.37
N ASP A 144 -16.49 6.78 15.00
CA ASP A 144 -15.47 5.73 15.03
C ASP A 144 -15.06 5.26 13.62
N SER A 145 -15.05 6.17 12.63
CA SER A 145 -14.80 5.82 11.22
C SER A 145 -13.34 5.47 10.94
N PHE A 146 -12.40 6.23 11.49
CA PHE A 146 -10.97 6.00 11.24
C PHE A 146 -10.30 5.28 12.42
N PRO A 147 -9.47 4.25 12.20
CA PRO A 147 -9.32 3.48 10.96
C PRO A 147 -10.42 2.42 10.80
N SER A 148 -10.56 1.86 9.59
CA SER A 148 -11.48 0.73 9.37
C SER A 148 -10.97 -0.56 10.02
N GLY A 149 -11.67 -1.06 11.03
CA GLY A 149 -11.30 -2.30 11.73
C GLY A 149 -11.29 -3.55 10.84
N HIS A 150 -12.22 -3.63 9.86
CA HIS A 150 -12.24 -4.73 8.87
C HIS A 150 -10.98 -4.72 8.02
N SER A 151 -10.58 -3.53 7.53
CA SER A 151 -9.34 -3.35 6.76
C SER A 151 -8.12 -3.70 7.63
N THR A 152 -8.04 -3.13 8.84
CA THR A 152 -6.93 -3.36 9.76
C THR A 152 -6.70 -4.84 10.08
N ALA A 153 -7.75 -5.57 10.45
CA ALA A 153 -7.65 -6.99 10.76
C ALA A 153 -7.31 -7.84 9.53
N SER A 154 -7.95 -7.57 8.38
CA SER A 154 -7.75 -8.35 7.16
C SER A 154 -6.33 -8.19 6.61
N PHE A 155 -5.82 -6.96 6.54
CA PHE A 155 -4.46 -6.69 6.10
C PHE A 155 -3.40 -7.21 7.07
N ALA A 156 -3.68 -7.25 8.39
CA ALA A 156 -2.76 -7.84 9.37
C ALA A 156 -2.55 -9.33 9.14
N ILE A 157 -3.64 -10.09 9.03
CA ILE A 157 -3.59 -11.54 8.76
C ILE A 157 -2.99 -11.81 7.38
N ALA A 158 -3.46 -11.10 6.35
CA ALA A 158 -2.96 -11.27 4.99
C ALA A 158 -1.46 -11.00 4.87
N THR A 159 -0.94 -10.02 5.62
CA THR A 159 0.50 -9.70 5.61
C THR A 159 1.34 -10.83 6.22
N VAL A 160 0.90 -11.42 7.34
CA VAL A 160 1.59 -12.57 7.93
C VAL A 160 1.58 -13.76 6.98
N LEU A 161 0.42 -14.08 6.40
CA LEU A 161 0.28 -15.18 5.45
C LEU A 161 1.12 -14.95 4.19
N ALA A 162 1.14 -13.73 3.64
CA ALA A 162 1.96 -13.38 2.49
C ALA A 162 3.47 -13.53 2.77
N LYS A 163 3.92 -13.23 3.99
CA LYS A 163 5.33 -13.42 4.38
C LYS A 163 5.69 -14.88 4.61
N ARG A 164 4.77 -15.69 5.14
CA ARG A 164 5.00 -17.11 5.45
C ARG A 164 4.78 -18.03 4.26
N PHE A 165 3.87 -17.66 3.37
CA PHE A 165 3.48 -18.42 2.19
C PHE A 165 3.45 -17.50 0.95
N PRO A 166 4.62 -17.15 0.38
CA PRO A 166 4.72 -16.19 -0.72
C PRO A 166 3.87 -16.53 -1.95
N LEU A 167 3.66 -17.83 -2.22
CA LEU A 167 2.81 -18.31 -3.33
C LEU A 167 1.33 -17.93 -3.15
N LEU A 168 0.84 -17.81 -1.91
CA LEU A 168 -0.53 -17.42 -1.59
C LEU A 168 -0.70 -15.90 -1.43
N SER A 169 0.40 -15.14 -1.47
CA SER A 169 0.39 -13.69 -1.26
C SER A 169 -0.63 -12.94 -2.12
N PRO A 170 -0.73 -13.18 -3.46
CA PRO A 170 -1.72 -12.49 -4.29
C PRO A 170 -3.16 -12.74 -3.85
N LEU A 171 -3.46 -13.99 -3.46
CA LEU A 171 -4.79 -14.38 -2.98
C LEU A 171 -5.12 -13.71 -1.64
N CYS A 172 -4.21 -13.82 -0.66
CA CYS A 172 -4.43 -13.24 0.67
C CYS A 172 -4.59 -11.72 0.64
N LEU A 173 -3.72 -11.02 -0.10
CA LEU A 173 -3.80 -9.56 -0.24
C LEU A 173 -5.00 -9.14 -1.09
N GLY A 174 -5.38 -9.94 -2.11
CA GLY A 174 -6.58 -9.73 -2.91
C GLY A 174 -7.86 -9.80 -2.07
N ILE A 175 -7.96 -10.77 -1.17
CA ILE A 175 -9.09 -10.88 -0.22
C ILE A 175 -9.11 -9.68 0.73
N ALA A 176 -7.97 -9.27 1.28
CA ALA A 176 -7.91 -8.10 2.16
C ALA A 176 -8.33 -6.80 1.44
N LEU A 177 -7.90 -6.63 0.18
CA LEU A 177 -8.31 -5.52 -0.67
C LEU A 177 -9.82 -5.57 -0.96
N PHE A 178 -10.36 -6.74 -1.27
CA PHE A 178 -11.79 -6.95 -1.48
C PHE A 178 -12.60 -6.54 -0.24
N VAL A 179 -12.18 -6.97 0.95
CA VAL A 179 -12.79 -6.55 2.22
C VAL A 179 -12.72 -5.03 2.36
N GLY A 180 -11.58 -4.40 2.07
CA GLY A 180 -11.44 -2.94 2.10
C GLY A 180 -12.42 -2.22 1.17
N ILE A 181 -12.50 -2.64 -0.11
CA ILE A 181 -13.41 -2.06 -1.12
C ILE A 181 -14.86 -2.17 -0.65
N SER A 182 -15.25 -3.33 -0.11
CA SER A 182 -16.61 -3.55 0.40
C SER A 182 -17.02 -2.54 1.47
N ARG A 183 -16.08 -1.95 2.22
CA ARG A 183 -16.37 -0.96 3.28
C ARG A 183 -16.71 0.41 2.73
N VAL A 184 -16.06 0.76 1.62
CA VAL A 184 -16.34 1.98 0.86
C VAL A 184 -17.69 1.83 0.17
N LEU A 185 -17.95 0.69 -0.48
CA LEU A 185 -19.22 0.42 -1.15
C LEU A 185 -20.43 0.47 -0.21
N ARG A 186 -20.26 -0.03 1.03
CA ARG A 186 -21.30 0.05 2.06
C ARG A 186 -21.53 1.48 2.60
N GLY A 187 -20.71 2.46 2.24
CA GLY A 187 -20.75 3.80 2.84
C GLY A 187 -20.37 3.82 4.32
N SER A 188 -19.72 2.75 4.81
CA SER A 188 -19.36 2.60 6.22
C SER A 188 -18.08 3.32 6.61
N HIS A 189 -17.20 3.53 5.63
CA HIS A 189 -15.86 4.08 5.80
C HIS A 189 -15.44 4.85 4.55
N PHE A 190 -14.64 5.90 4.75
CA PHE A 190 -14.00 6.60 3.65
C PHE A 190 -12.85 5.77 3.05
N PRO A 191 -12.49 5.97 1.77
CA PRO A 191 -11.27 5.44 1.17
C PRO A 191 -10.03 5.61 2.05
N THR A 192 -9.86 6.79 2.67
CA THR A 192 -8.74 7.04 3.60
C THR A 192 -8.82 6.25 4.90
N ASP A 193 -10.02 5.93 5.42
CA ASP A 193 -10.18 5.05 6.59
C ASP A 193 -9.73 3.62 6.28
N VAL A 194 -10.05 3.14 5.07
CA VAL A 194 -9.63 1.83 4.57
C VAL A 194 -8.13 1.79 4.35
N MET A 195 -7.54 2.85 3.77
CA MET A 195 -6.10 3.00 3.58
C MET A 195 -5.35 3.05 4.92
N GLY A 196 -5.81 3.88 5.86
CA GLY A 196 -5.25 3.94 7.22
C GLY A 196 -5.31 2.58 7.91
N GLY A 197 -6.43 1.88 7.76
CA GLY A 197 -6.57 0.52 8.26
C GLY A 197 -5.58 -0.46 7.63
N ALA A 198 -5.39 -0.40 6.31
CA ALA A 198 -4.45 -1.24 5.59
C ALA A 198 -3.00 -0.99 6.03
N ILE A 199 -2.59 0.28 6.21
CA ILE A 199 -1.26 0.66 6.71
C ILE A 199 -1.02 0.05 8.10
N ILE A 200 -1.97 0.23 9.03
CA ILE A 200 -1.86 -0.33 10.39
C ILE A 200 -1.81 -1.86 10.36
N GLY A 201 -2.63 -2.48 9.52
CA GLY A 201 -2.65 -3.94 9.34
C GLY A 201 -1.31 -4.46 8.83
N ILE A 202 -0.76 -3.86 7.77
CA ILE A 202 0.55 -4.21 7.21
C ILE A 202 1.63 -4.09 8.28
N LEU A 203 1.72 -2.95 9.00
CA LEU A 203 2.71 -2.76 10.04
C LEU A 203 2.58 -3.81 11.17
N SER A 204 1.36 -4.09 11.61
CA SER A 204 1.07 -5.10 12.64
C SER A 204 1.52 -6.49 12.21
N GLY A 205 1.24 -6.87 10.95
CA GLY A 205 1.69 -8.14 10.39
C GLY A 205 3.21 -8.24 10.23
N PHE A 206 3.88 -7.14 9.85
CA PHE A 206 5.34 -7.11 9.77
C PHE A 206 6.01 -7.30 11.13
N VAL A 207 5.48 -6.65 12.19
CA VAL A 207 5.97 -6.78 13.56
C VAL A 207 5.71 -8.17 14.11
N ALA A 208 4.48 -8.68 13.99
CA ALA A 208 4.12 -10.01 14.49
C ALA A 208 4.90 -11.15 13.80
N ALA A 209 5.24 -10.98 12.52
CA ALA A 209 6.02 -11.97 11.78
C ALA A 209 7.50 -12.02 12.18
N ALA A 210 8.00 -11.03 12.95
CA ALA A 210 9.42 -10.85 13.22
C ALA A 210 9.79 -11.02 14.71
N PRO A 211 10.99 -11.52 15.02
CA PRO A 211 11.49 -11.56 16.39
C PRO A 211 11.72 -10.14 16.91
N PHE A 212 11.61 -9.96 18.24
CA PHE A 212 11.67 -8.66 18.92
C PHE A 212 12.91 -7.83 18.53
N GLN A 213 14.07 -8.47 18.43
CA GLN A 213 15.33 -7.80 18.08
C GLN A 213 15.32 -7.18 16.67
N GLN A 214 14.43 -7.64 15.78
CA GLN A 214 14.33 -7.21 14.39
C GLN A 214 13.11 -6.31 14.12
N TRP A 215 12.38 -5.88 15.15
CA TRP A 215 11.19 -5.06 14.97
C TRP A 215 11.46 -3.75 14.25
N ARG A 216 12.60 -3.10 14.50
CA ARG A 216 12.99 -1.85 13.79
C ARG A 216 13.12 -2.07 12.28
N THR A 217 13.86 -3.10 11.88
CA THR A 217 14.03 -3.46 10.47
C THR A 217 12.70 -3.89 9.85
N SER A 218 11.89 -4.64 10.60
CA SER A 218 10.59 -5.14 10.12
C SER A 218 9.57 -4.02 9.94
N LEU A 219 9.51 -3.05 10.85
CA LEU A 219 8.68 -1.86 10.71
C LEU A 219 9.10 -1.03 9.49
N ARG A 220 10.40 -0.82 9.29
CA ARG A 220 10.94 -0.13 8.12
C ARG A 220 10.51 -0.79 6.81
N GLU A 221 10.64 -2.11 6.72
CA GLU A 221 10.14 -2.86 5.56
C GLU A 221 8.61 -2.72 5.44
N GLY A 222 7.88 -2.79 6.56
CA GLY A 222 6.42 -2.59 6.59
C GLY A 222 6.00 -1.23 6.03
N PHE A 223 6.65 -0.14 6.44
CA PHE A 223 6.40 1.21 5.90
C PHE A 223 6.66 1.28 4.41
N HIS A 224 7.73 0.64 3.93
CA HIS A 224 8.06 0.60 2.52
C HIS A 224 6.99 -0.13 1.69
N TYR A 225 6.53 -1.31 2.13
CA TYR A 225 5.46 -2.05 1.44
C TYR A 225 4.11 -1.35 1.53
N ALA A 226 3.79 -0.73 2.68
CA ALA A 226 2.60 0.09 2.82
C ALA A 226 2.63 1.30 1.87
N ALA A 227 3.78 1.95 1.71
CA ALA A 227 3.97 3.05 0.76
C ALA A 227 3.71 2.62 -0.69
N ILE A 228 4.29 1.49 -1.11
CA ILE A 228 4.04 0.92 -2.45
C ILE A 228 2.54 0.69 -2.65
N ALA A 229 1.87 0.04 -1.69
CA ALA A 229 0.44 -0.25 -1.80
C ALA A 229 -0.39 1.04 -1.87
N ALA A 230 -0.11 2.01 -0.99
CA ALA A 230 -0.84 3.27 -0.94
C ALA A 230 -0.70 4.11 -2.21
N SER A 231 0.53 4.25 -2.73
CA SER A 231 0.78 4.97 -3.98
C SER A 231 0.18 4.26 -5.19
N SER A 232 0.13 2.92 -5.18
CA SER A 232 -0.52 2.14 -6.23
C SER A 232 -2.03 2.38 -6.25
N VAL A 233 -2.68 2.35 -5.08
CA VAL A 233 -4.13 2.64 -4.95
C VAL A 233 -4.43 4.08 -5.36
N LEU A 234 -3.63 5.05 -4.92
CA LEU A 234 -3.80 6.45 -5.32
C LEU A 234 -3.67 6.58 -6.84
N GLY A 235 -2.64 5.98 -7.45
CA GLY A 235 -2.42 6.01 -8.89
C GLY A 235 -3.59 5.44 -9.67
N VAL A 236 -4.05 4.24 -9.32
CA VAL A 236 -5.20 3.58 -9.98
C VAL A 236 -6.47 4.43 -9.84
N LEU A 237 -6.80 4.90 -8.64
CA LEU A 237 -7.99 5.72 -8.44
C LEU A 237 -7.91 7.03 -9.22
N TRP A 238 -6.74 7.65 -9.29
CA TRP A 238 -6.54 8.86 -10.07
C TRP A 238 -6.72 8.61 -11.56
N THR A 239 -6.10 7.56 -12.12
CA THR A 239 -6.25 7.17 -13.53
C THR A 239 -7.70 6.90 -13.89
N LEU A 240 -8.46 6.26 -13.00
CA LEU A 240 -9.86 5.92 -13.26
C LEU A 240 -10.81 7.13 -13.14
N SER A 241 -10.45 8.13 -12.36
CA SER A 241 -11.38 9.21 -11.97
C SER A 241 -11.10 10.55 -12.64
N CYS A 242 -9.85 10.84 -12.97
CA CYS A 242 -9.43 12.11 -13.54
C CYS A 242 -9.11 11.94 -15.02
N ARG A 243 -9.72 12.77 -15.88
CA ARG A 243 -9.33 12.85 -17.29
C ARG A 243 -7.92 13.39 -17.40
N MET A 244 -7.13 12.79 -18.29
CA MET A 244 -5.85 13.34 -18.70
C MET A 244 -6.04 14.59 -19.54
N GLU A 245 -4.98 15.39 -19.66
CA GLU A 245 -4.94 16.52 -20.58
C GLU A 245 -5.28 16.07 -22.01
N ASP A 246 -6.20 16.81 -22.64
CA ASP A 246 -6.60 16.55 -24.01
C ASP A 246 -5.45 16.90 -24.98
N GLY A 247 -5.24 16.06 -26.00
CA GLY A 247 -4.27 16.30 -27.07
C GLY A 247 -3.12 15.28 -27.15
N MET A 248 -2.14 15.57 -28.01
CA MET A 248 -1.04 14.65 -28.34
C MET A 248 -0.13 14.34 -27.13
N ALA A 249 0.02 15.29 -26.21
CA ALA A 249 0.81 15.07 -24.99
C ALA A 249 0.17 14.02 -24.07
N GLY A 250 -1.16 14.09 -23.86
CA GLY A 250 -1.89 13.10 -23.08
C GLY A 250 -1.82 11.69 -23.69
N LEU A 251 -1.97 11.58 -25.02
CA LEU A 251 -1.80 10.31 -25.74
C LEU A 251 -0.39 9.74 -25.59
N ALA A 252 0.64 10.57 -25.68
CA ALA A 252 2.03 10.15 -25.50
C ALA A 252 2.28 9.63 -24.07
N PHE A 253 1.81 10.34 -23.04
CA PHE A 253 1.93 9.91 -21.65
C PHE A 253 1.18 8.60 -21.37
N MET A 254 -0.01 8.41 -21.96
CA MET A 254 -0.73 7.13 -21.91
C MET A 254 0.06 6.00 -22.55
N ALA A 255 0.59 6.22 -23.76
CA ALA A 255 1.35 5.20 -24.48
C ALA A 255 2.61 4.80 -23.71
N VAL A 256 3.40 5.77 -23.26
CA VAL A 256 4.60 5.55 -22.43
C VAL A 256 4.23 4.80 -21.14
N GLY A 257 3.12 5.21 -20.52
CA GLY A 257 2.60 4.61 -19.31
C GLY A 257 2.22 3.14 -19.47
N VAL A 258 1.39 2.82 -20.46
CA VAL A 258 0.96 1.46 -20.79
C VAL A 258 2.13 0.57 -21.17
N ILE A 259 3.05 1.07 -22.02
CA ILE A 259 4.25 0.34 -22.43
C ILE A 259 5.13 0.03 -21.20
N SER A 260 5.30 0.98 -20.29
CA SER A 260 6.11 0.78 -19.08
C SER A 260 5.46 -0.24 -18.13
N VAL A 261 4.14 -0.18 -17.92
CA VAL A 261 3.42 -1.18 -17.12
C VAL A 261 3.52 -2.57 -17.76
N ALA A 262 3.27 -2.68 -19.07
CA ALA A 262 3.35 -3.94 -19.80
C ALA A 262 4.76 -4.55 -19.76
N GLY A 263 5.79 -3.72 -19.99
CA GLY A 263 7.19 -4.14 -19.91
C GLY A 263 7.57 -4.59 -18.49
N GLY A 264 7.08 -3.89 -17.46
CA GLY A 264 7.31 -4.28 -16.08
C GLY A 264 6.63 -5.61 -15.73
N LEU A 265 5.39 -5.82 -16.15
CA LEU A 265 4.68 -7.10 -16.00
C LEU A 265 5.38 -8.24 -16.74
N TRP A 266 5.88 -7.98 -17.95
CA TRP A 266 6.65 -8.94 -18.73
C TRP A 266 7.93 -9.37 -18.02
N CYS A 267 8.75 -8.41 -17.57
CA CYS A 267 9.96 -8.68 -16.77
C CYS A 267 9.64 -9.49 -15.51
N ARG A 268 8.50 -9.21 -14.87
CA ARG A 268 8.07 -9.92 -13.66
C ARG A 268 7.60 -11.34 -13.93
N ARG A 269 6.88 -11.57 -15.03
CA ARG A 269 6.49 -12.91 -15.50
C ARG A 269 7.73 -13.74 -15.81
N ASP A 270 8.66 -13.18 -16.58
CA ASP A 270 9.89 -13.88 -16.97
C ASP A 270 10.76 -14.21 -15.75
N TYR A 271 10.83 -13.30 -14.76
CA TYR A 271 11.47 -13.58 -13.48
C TYR A 271 10.78 -14.74 -12.74
N TRP A 272 9.46 -14.73 -12.62
CA TRP A 272 8.71 -15.78 -11.90
C TRP A 272 8.89 -17.16 -12.55
N LEU A 273 8.83 -17.21 -13.90
CA LEU A 273 9.07 -18.43 -14.66
C LEU A 273 10.51 -18.93 -14.52
N ARG A 274 11.52 -18.06 -14.41
CA ARG A 274 12.93 -18.47 -14.25
C ARG A 274 13.29 -18.84 -12.82
N SER A 275 12.71 -18.15 -11.83
CA SER A 275 12.86 -18.41 -10.40
C SER A 275 12.34 -19.80 -10.00
N MET A 276 11.40 -20.36 -10.75
CA MET A 276 10.88 -21.71 -10.51
C MET A 276 11.89 -22.82 -10.89
N TRP A 277 12.97 -22.46 -11.61
CA TRP A 277 13.96 -23.41 -12.17
C TRP A 277 15.43 -23.08 -11.84
N SER A 278 15.73 -21.98 -11.11
CA SER A 278 17.11 -21.57 -10.79
C SER A 278 17.20 -20.64 -9.57
N ASP A 279 18.25 -20.81 -8.76
CA ASP A 279 18.57 -20.08 -7.51
C ASP A 279 19.14 -18.66 -7.72
N HIS A 280 18.85 -17.96 -8.82
CA HIS A 280 19.53 -16.68 -9.15
C HIS A 280 18.68 -15.40 -9.25
N ASN A 281 19.27 -14.38 -8.60
CA ASN A 281 19.19 -12.92 -8.72
C ASN A 281 17.90 -12.15 -8.34
N SER A 282 18.01 -11.41 -7.23
CA SER A 282 17.04 -10.43 -6.71
C SER A 282 16.89 -9.14 -7.53
N TRP A 283 17.82 -8.86 -8.45
CA TRP A 283 17.94 -7.59 -9.19
C TRP A 283 16.83 -7.34 -10.24
N GLN A 284 16.32 -8.39 -10.88
CA GLN A 284 15.26 -8.24 -11.90
C GLN A 284 13.90 -7.85 -11.27
N SER A 285 13.67 -8.18 -10.01
CA SER A 285 12.40 -7.89 -9.32
C SER A 285 12.18 -6.39 -9.09
N THR A 286 13.24 -5.65 -8.76
CA THR A 286 13.16 -4.23 -8.39
C THR A 286 12.93 -3.35 -9.61
N ALA A 287 13.63 -3.60 -10.72
CA ALA A 287 13.46 -2.85 -11.97
C ALA A 287 12.03 -2.97 -12.53
N SER A 288 11.44 -4.17 -12.45
CA SER A 288 10.05 -4.38 -12.87
C SER A 288 9.06 -3.52 -12.08
N ILE A 289 9.25 -3.40 -10.75
CA ILE A 289 8.38 -2.60 -9.87
C ILE A 289 8.51 -1.12 -10.18
N LEU A 290 9.75 -0.64 -10.35
CA LEU A 290 10.02 0.76 -10.68
C LEU A 290 9.43 1.15 -12.04
N LEU A 291 9.54 0.25 -13.03
CA LEU A 291 9.00 0.47 -14.37
C LEU A 291 7.46 0.51 -14.38
N MET A 292 6.80 -0.39 -13.65
CA MET A 292 5.34 -0.35 -13.48
C MET A 292 4.90 0.91 -12.74
N ALA A 293 5.61 1.30 -11.68
CA ALA A 293 5.27 2.49 -10.90
C ALA A 293 5.41 3.78 -11.74
N PHE A 294 6.50 3.91 -12.50
CA PHE A 294 6.68 4.99 -13.47
C PHE A 294 5.54 5.00 -14.50
N GLY A 295 5.18 3.83 -15.04
CA GLY A 295 4.10 3.73 -16.01
C GLY A 295 2.78 4.26 -15.48
N VAL A 296 2.38 3.86 -14.26
CA VAL A 296 1.18 4.38 -13.60
C VAL A 296 1.26 5.89 -13.36
N ALA A 297 2.41 6.41 -12.92
CA ALA A 297 2.58 7.85 -12.73
C ALA A 297 2.44 8.64 -14.05
N ALA A 298 3.05 8.14 -15.13
CA ALA A 298 2.97 8.75 -16.45
C ALA A 298 1.51 8.85 -16.95
N MET A 299 0.70 7.81 -16.73
CA MET A 299 -0.73 7.78 -17.12
C MET A 299 -1.62 8.74 -16.31
N THR A 300 -1.11 9.46 -15.31
CA THR A 300 -1.95 10.27 -14.42
C THR A 300 -1.74 11.76 -14.54
N THR A 301 -0.58 12.20 -15.06
CA THR A 301 -0.08 13.59 -15.10
C THR A 301 -0.20 14.38 -13.78
N SER A 302 -0.56 13.71 -12.68
CA SER A 302 -0.87 14.33 -11.40
C SER A 302 0.40 14.54 -10.59
N PRO A 303 0.68 15.79 -10.15
CA PRO A 303 1.83 16.06 -9.29
C PRO A 303 1.81 15.22 -8.00
N LEU A 304 0.63 14.90 -7.46
CA LEU A 304 0.52 14.07 -6.25
C LEU A 304 0.88 12.61 -6.52
N VAL A 305 0.37 12.04 -7.61
CA VAL A 305 0.68 10.65 -7.97
C VAL A 305 2.17 10.53 -8.29
N VAL A 306 2.69 11.43 -9.13
CA VAL A 306 4.11 11.49 -9.51
C VAL A 306 5.00 11.66 -8.27
N ALA A 307 4.67 12.56 -7.34
CA ALA A 307 5.45 12.75 -6.13
C ALA A 307 5.41 11.52 -5.20
N SER A 308 4.24 10.88 -5.03
CA SER A 308 4.11 9.68 -4.20
C SER A 308 4.90 8.50 -4.78
N VAL A 309 4.77 8.26 -6.09
CA VAL A 309 5.52 7.23 -6.81
C VAL A 309 7.01 7.52 -6.81
N GLY A 310 7.43 8.77 -7.03
CA GLY A 310 8.82 9.18 -6.96
C GLY A 310 9.44 8.90 -5.59
N CYS A 311 8.69 9.17 -4.50
CA CYS A 311 9.11 8.83 -3.14
C CYS A 311 9.22 7.30 -2.93
N VAL A 312 8.30 6.51 -3.49
CA VAL A 312 8.39 5.03 -3.47
C VAL A 312 9.63 4.54 -4.22
N CYS A 313 9.91 5.11 -5.40
CA CYS A 313 11.10 4.78 -6.18
C CYS A 313 12.38 5.10 -5.40
N ALA A 314 12.45 6.30 -4.80
CA ALA A 314 13.57 6.69 -3.94
C ALA A 314 13.71 5.77 -2.72
N ALA A 315 12.62 5.42 -2.05
CA ALA A 315 12.64 4.47 -0.94
C ALA A 315 13.13 3.08 -1.36
N THR A 316 12.72 2.62 -2.54
CA THR A 316 13.15 1.34 -3.12
C THR A 316 14.65 1.35 -3.43
N TRP A 317 15.15 2.48 -3.93
CA TRP A 317 16.55 2.69 -4.20
C TRP A 317 17.39 2.73 -2.91
N PHE A 318 17.02 3.54 -1.91
CA PHE A 318 17.72 3.52 -0.62
C PHE A 318 17.68 2.15 0.04
N ARG A 319 16.57 1.41 -0.10
CA ARG A 319 16.47 0.02 0.36
C ARG A 319 17.47 -0.90 -0.31
N SER A 320 17.71 -0.78 -1.62
CA SER A 320 18.73 -1.59 -2.30
C SER A 320 20.13 -1.27 -1.78
N LEU A 321 20.43 0.00 -1.51
CA LEU A 321 21.69 0.43 -0.88
C LEU A 321 21.86 -0.14 0.53
N THR A 322 20.79 -0.22 1.33
CA THR A 322 20.88 -0.83 2.68
C THR A 322 21.07 -2.35 2.65
N ARG A 323 20.66 -3.01 1.56
CA ARG A 323 20.83 -4.46 1.34
C ARG A 323 22.16 -4.80 0.64
N ALA A 324 22.93 -3.80 0.23
CA ALA A 324 24.22 -3.99 -0.43
C ALA A 324 25.30 -4.46 0.57
N HIS A 325 25.31 -5.77 0.82
CA HIS A 325 26.46 -6.60 1.25
C HIS A 325 26.12 -8.04 0.83
N LYS A 326 26.79 -8.69 -0.14
CA LYS A 326 28.01 -8.41 -0.93
C LYS A 326 27.67 -8.51 -2.44
N PRO A 327 28.28 -7.70 -3.31
CA PRO A 327 28.56 -8.21 -4.65
C PRO A 327 29.94 -7.80 -5.18
N ASP A 328 30.43 -8.57 -6.15
CA ASP A 328 31.68 -8.43 -6.87
C ASP A 328 32.01 -6.99 -7.32
N GLU A 329 33.29 -6.62 -7.31
CA GLU A 329 33.82 -5.25 -7.43
C GLU A 329 33.40 -4.52 -8.73
N GLN A 330 33.03 -5.30 -9.76
CA GLN A 330 32.52 -4.81 -11.04
C GLN A 330 31.08 -4.28 -10.99
N ALA A 331 30.20 -4.80 -10.11
CA ALA A 331 28.80 -4.38 -10.06
C ALA A 331 28.62 -2.94 -9.54
N THR A 332 29.55 -2.49 -8.70
CA THR A 332 29.51 -1.21 -8.00
C THR A 332 29.84 -0.02 -8.91
N ARG A 333 30.70 -0.21 -9.92
CA ARG A 333 31.06 0.87 -10.87
C ARG A 333 29.95 1.17 -11.88
N TRP A 334 29.15 0.16 -12.25
CA TRP A 334 28.03 0.31 -13.18
C TRP A 334 26.78 0.94 -12.56
N LEU A 335 26.57 0.77 -11.25
CA LEU A 335 25.48 1.39 -10.50
C LEU A 335 25.65 2.91 -10.37
N LEU A 336 26.86 3.38 -10.09
CA LEU A 336 27.22 4.81 -10.02
C LEU A 336 27.04 5.54 -11.37
N LEU A 337 27.33 4.85 -12.48
CA LEU A 337 27.12 5.35 -13.84
C LEU A 337 25.62 5.47 -14.21
N GLN A 338 24.79 4.56 -13.70
CA GLN A 338 23.34 4.57 -13.94
C GLN A 338 22.60 5.60 -13.06
N GLU A 339 23.00 5.75 -11.80
CA GLU A 339 22.45 6.76 -10.89
C GLU A 339 22.80 8.19 -11.35
N GLY A 340 24.01 8.40 -11.87
CA GLY A 340 24.42 9.69 -12.47
C GLY A 340 23.61 10.07 -13.71
N ALA A 341 23.29 9.11 -14.59
CA ALA A 341 22.48 9.34 -15.79
C ALA A 341 21.03 9.70 -15.45
N ILE A 342 20.46 9.07 -14.42
CA ILE A 342 19.09 9.32 -13.97
C ILE A 342 18.99 10.67 -13.26
N ILE A 343 19.94 11.02 -12.39
CA ILE A 343 19.97 12.33 -11.72
C ILE A 343 20.14 13.47 -12.73
N MET A 344 20.97 13.29 -13.76
CA MET A 344 21.15 14.27 -14.82
C MET A 344 19.89 14.41 -15.70
N SER A 345 19.20 13.31 -16.00
CA SER A 345 17.92 13.34 -16.73
C SER A 345 16.77 13.98 -15.93
N LEU A 346 16.74 13.77 -14.61
CA LEU A 346 15.79 14.42 -13.69
C LEU A 346 16.10 15.91 -13.53
N CYS A 347 17.37 16.30 -13.41
CA CYS A 347 17.76 17.71 -13.38
C CYS A 347 17.47 18.43 -14.70
N LEU A 348 17.60 17.75 -15.85
CA LEU A 348 17.24 18.28 -17.17
C LEU A 348 15.72 18.40 -17.35
N ALA A 349 14.95 17.40 -16.90
CA ALA A 349 13.49 17.46 -16.92
C ALA A 349 12.94 18.53 -15.96
N LEU A 350 13.55 18.69 -14.78
CA LEU A 350 13.21 19.73 -13.81
C LEU A 350 13.63 21.14 -14.29
N SER A 351 14.78 21.29 -14.98
CA SER A 351 15.18 22.57 -15.57
C SER A 351 14.31 22.96 -16.77
N MET A 352 13.82 21.99 -17.55
CA MET A 352 12.81 22.23 -18.59
C MET A 352 11.42 22.57 -18.01
N LEU A 353 11.01 21.93 -16.91
CA LEU A 353 9.78 22.26 -16.17
C LEU A 353 9.82 23.66 -15.53
N VAL A 354 10.99 24.12 -15.09
CA VAL A 354 11.19 25.48 -14.56
C VAL A 354 11.35 26.51 -15.67
N GLY A 355 11.95 26.15 -16.81
CA GLY A 355 12.13 27.01 -17.97
C GLY A 355 10.87 27.27 -18.82
N LEU A 356 9.84 26.41 -18.71
CA LEU A 356 8.57 26.56 -19.42
C LEU A 356 7.45 27.16 -18.55
N ARG A 357 7.74 27.57 -17.31
CA ARG A 357 6.73 28.04 -16.37
C ARG A 357 6.16 29.45 -16.67
N GLN A 358 6.40 30.00 -17.86
CA GLN A 358 5.84 31.27 -18.33
C GLN A 358 5.49 31.33 -19.83
N THR A 359 5.45 30.21 -20.57
CA THR A 359 5.16 30.24 -22.02
C THR A 359 3.78 29.78 -22.44
N LEU A 360 2.88 29.46 -21.49
CA LEU A 360 1.48 29.17 -21.81
C LEU A 360 0.56 30.12 -21.01
N PRO A 361 -0.18 31.01 -21.70
CA PRO A 361 -1.15 31.86 -21.05
C PRO A 361 -2.41 31.03 -20.80
N PHE A 362 -2.71 30.72 -19.55
CA PHE A 362 -4.02 30.20 -19.20
C PHE A 362 -4.72 31.23 -18.31
N GLN A 363 -5.75 31.84 -18.91
CA GLN A 363 -6.92 32.35 -18.21
C GLN A 363 -7.71 31.18 -17.60
#